data_AF-A0A7C7XZQ1-F1
#
_entry.id   AF-A0A7C7XZQ1-F1
#
_cell.length_a   1.000
_cell.length_b   1.000
_cell.length_c   1.000
_cell.angle_alpha   90.00
_cell.angle_beta   90.00
_cell.angle_gamma   90.00
#
_symmetry.space_group_name_H-M   'P 1'
#
loop_
_entity.id
_entity.type
_entity.pdbx_description
1 polymer ?
#
loop_
_entity_poly.entity_id
_entity_poly.type
_entity_poly.pdbx_seq_one_letter_code
_entity_poly.pdbx_strand_id
1 'polypeptide(L)'
;PAPWAEIEGEFFILTVPSSQIRTLNNTVDLMNWWDTALQMEHNLSGFQPWTRVERAVFDIQISAGWMHSGYPFMAHTVSVANVVNLSHMSTQGDWGMFHELGHNHQWMAATLPGNTETTCNLFSAYIMTELVGVDLGAGHGSMSNSSRETRTETYFNAGSQISQWSVWTALETHMM
;
A
#
# COMPACT_ATOMS: atom_id res chain seq x y z
N PRO A 1 -9.62 5.52 30.43
CA PRO A 1 -9.53 4.63 29.24
C PRO A 1 -8.06 4.31 28.91
N ALA A 2 -7.80 3.18 28.26
CA ALA A 2 -6.46 2.79 27.83
C ALA A 2 -5.91 3.76 26.75
N PRO A 3 -4.59 3.96 26.64
CA PRO A 3 -4.03 4.94 25.70
C PRO A 3 -4.03 4.47 24.24
N TRP A 4 -3.94 3.16 23.98
CA TRP A 4 -4.09 2.55 22.65
C TRP A 4 -5.35 1.71 22.56
N ALA A 5 -5.77 1.43 21.34
CA ALA A 5 -6.86 0.54 21.01
C ALA A 5 -6.58 -0.21 19.70
N GLU A 6 -7.22 -1.37 19.54
CA GLU A 6 -7.21 -2.14 18.31
C GLU A 6 -8.63 -2.14 17.71
N ILE A 7 -8.70 -2.02 16.38
CA ILE A 7 -9.88 -2.37 15.58
C ILE A 7 -9.48 -3.47 14.60
N GLU A 8 -10.32 -4.49 14.49
CA GLU A 8 -10.03 -5.75 13.82
C GLU A 8 -11.15 -6.10 12.85
N GLY A 9 -10.75 -6.47 11.63
CA GLY A 9 -11.57 -7.13 10.62
C GLY A 9 -11.12 -8.58 10.44
N GLU A 10 -11.58 -9.21 9.36
CA GLU A 10 -11.21 -10.59 9.01
C GLU A 10 -9.75 -10.71 8.56
N PHE A 11 -9.24 -9.70 7.85
CA PHE A 11 -7.92 -9.73 7.20
C PHE A 11 -6.99 -8.61 7.63
N PHE A 12 -7.45 -7.64 8.43
CA PHE A 12 -6.63 -6.55 8.92
C PHE A 12 -6.87 -6.14 10.37
N ILE A 13 -5.77 -5.88 11.10
CA ILE A 13 -5.79 -5.34 12.47
C ILE A 13 -5.06 -4.00 12.50
N LEU A 14 -5.72 -2.96 13.00
CA LEU A 14 -5.15 -1.63 13.18
C LEU A 14 -4.95 -1.36 14.68
N THR A 15 -3.69 -1.18 15.11
CA THR A 15 -3.34 -0.72 16.46
C THR A 15 -3.03 0.77 16.44
N VAL A 16 -3.85 1.59 17.07
CA VAL A 16 -3.80 3.06 16.99
C VAL A 16 -3.96 3.72 18.36
N PRO A 17 -3.52 4.99 18.54
CA PRO A 17 -3.87 5.76 19.73
C PRO A 17 -5.39 5.84 19.91
N SER A 18 -5.89 5.50 21.10
CA SER A 18 -7.34 5.42 21.38
C SER A 18 -8.08 6.73 21.11
N SER A 19 -7.40 7.87 21.15
CA SER A 19 -7.97 9.18 20.84
C SER A 19 -8.41 9.31 19.38
N GLN A 20 -7.79 8.58 18.45
CA GLN A 20 -8.09 8.66 17.02
C GLN A 20 -9.39 7.94 16.65
N ILE A 21 -9.79 6.93 17.44
CA ILE A 21 -10.97 6.12 17.16
C ILE A 21 -12.09 6.29 18.20
N ARG A 22 -11.90 7.14 19.22
CA ARG A 22 -12.87 7.31 20.31
C ARG A 22 -14.25 7.75 19.84
N THR A 23 -14.29 8.51 18.75
CA THR A 23 -15.51 9.04 18.13
C THR A 23 -15.83 8.35 16.80
N LEU A 24 -15.10 7.29 16.45
CA LEU A 24 -15.34 6.53 15.23
C LEU A 24 -16.65 5.75 15.40
N ASN A 25 -17.64 6.05 14.56
CA ASN A 25 -18.98 5.47 14.64
C ASN A 25 -19.31 4.52 13.47
N ASN A 26 -18.38 4.38 12.52
CA ASN A 26 -18.48 3.55 11.32
C ASN A 26 -17.38 2.48 11.26
N THR A 27 -16.91 2.00 12.43
CA THR A 27 -15.81 1.03 12.53
C THR A 27 -16.05 -0.23 11.71
N VAL A 28 -17.28 -0.74 11.67
CA VAL A 28 -17.63 -1.94 10.87
C VAL A 28 -17.44 -1.68 9.38
N ASP A 29 -17.97 -0.57 8.87
CA ASP A 29 -17.83 -0.21 7.46
C ASP A 29 -16.38 0.06 7.07
N LEU A 30 -15.62 0.72 7.97
CA LEU A 30 -14.18 0.95 7.79
C LEU A 30 -13.42 -0.38 7.68
N MET A 31 -13.63 -1.30 8.62
CA MET A 31 -12.89 -2.57 8.63
C MET A 31 -13.31 -3.48 7.48
N ASN A 32 -14.59 -3.49 7.07
CA ASN A 32 -15.03 -4.21 5.87
C ASN A 32 -14.33 -3.67 4.60
N TRP A 33 -14.14 -2.36 4.50
CA TRP A 33 -13.42 -1.76 3.37
C TRP A 33 -11.94 -2.17 3.37
N TRP A 34 -11.28 -2.13 4.54
CA TRP A 34 -9.91 -2.61 4.68
C TRP A 34 -9.76 -4.11 4.39
N ASP A 35 -10.69 -4.93 4.87
CA ASP A 35 -10.71 -6.37 4.57
C ASP A 35 -10.85 -6.63 3.06
N THR A 36 -11.64 -5.81 2.37
CA THR A 36 -11.74 -5.86 0.90
C THR A 36 -10.39 -5.54 0.25
N ALA A 37 -9.70 -4.49 0.70
CA ALA A 37 -8.38 -4.12 0.18
C ALA A 37 -7.35 -5.24 0.40
N LEU A 38 -7.26 -5.78 1.62
CA LEU A 38 -6.32 -6.86 1.94
C LEU A 38 -6.67 -8.17 1.23
N GLN A 39 -7.95 -8.49 1.06
CA GLN A 39 -8.38 -9.62 0.24
C GLN A 39 -7.95 -9.46 -1.23
N MET A 40 -8.06 -8.25 -1.78
CA MET A 40 -7.60 -7.95 -3.14
C MET A 40 -6.08 -8.10 -3.27
N GLU A 41 -5.30 -7.60 -2.32
CA GLU A 41 -3.84 -7.81 -2.32
C GLU A 41 -3.47 -9.29 -2.19
N HIS A 42 -4.09 -10.02 -1.24
CA HIS A 42 -3.88 -11.45 -1.08
C HIS A 42 -4.23 -12.23 -2.35
N ASN A 43 -5.35 -11.90 -3.01
CA ASN A 43 -5.75 -12.54 -4.26
C ASN A 43 -4.76 -12.25 -5.38
N LEU A 44 -4.29 -11.01 -5.51
CA LEU A 44 -3.27 -10.64 -6.49
C LEU A 44 -1.95 -11.36 -6.25
N SER A 45 -1.59 -11.60 -4.98
CA SER A 45 -0.39 -12.35 -4.61
C SER A 45 -0.44 -13.83 -5.03
N GLY A 46 -1.65 -14.40 -5.13
CA GLY A 46 -1.87 -15.80 -5.47
C GLY A 46 -1.44 -16.81 -4.41
N PHE A 47 -0.93 -16.38 -3.24
CA PHE A 47 -0.50 -17.28 -2.18
C PHE A 47 -1.69 -17.91 -1.46
N GLN A 48 -1.73 -19.25 -1.39
CA GLN A 48 -2.72 -19.99 -0.61
C GLN A 48 -2.08 -21.17 0.16
N PRO A 49 -2.51 -21.45 1.41
CA PRO A 49 -3.46 -20.65 2.19
C PRO A 49 -2.86 -19.31 2.63
N TRP A 50 -3.70 -18.33 2.95
CA TRP A 50 -3.23 -17.06 3.52
C TRP A 50 -2.57 -17.34 4.86
N THR A 51 -1.34 -16.87 5.02
CA THR A 51 -0.50 -17.32 6.14
C THR A 51 -0.91 -16.72 7.48
N ARG A 52 -1.54 -15.54 7.48
CA ARG A 52 -1.96 -14.78 8.66
C ARG A 52 -2.85 -13.60 8.28
N VAL A 53 -3.53 -13.03 9.28
CA VAL A 53 -4.15 -11.71 9.22
C VAL A 53 -3.06 -10.63 9.23
N GLU A 54 -3.17 -9.62 8.37
CA GLU A 54 -2.21 -8.50 8.33
C GLU A 54 -2.42 -7.53 9.51
N ARG A 55 -1.35 -6.89 9.96
CA ARG A 55 -1.38 -6.05 11.17
C ARG A 55 -0.58 -4.77 10.98
N ALA A 56 -1.21 -3.64 11.31
CA ALA A 56 -0.58 -2.34 11.39
C ALA A 56 -0.46 -1.84 12.83
N VAL A 57 0.70 -1.26 13.16
CA VAL A 57 0.90 -0.53 14.42
C VAL A 57 1.35 0.89 14.13
N PHE A 58 0.60 1.86 14.67
CA PHE A 58 0.90 3.27 14.50
C PHE A 58 1.58 3.83 15.76
N ASP A 59 2.82 4.29 15.60
CA ASP A 59 3.64 4.82 16.69
C ASP A 59 4.39 6.11 16.25
N ILE A 60 4.85 6.90 17.20
CA ILE A 60 5.73 8.05 16.95
C ILE A 60 7.16 7.55 16.70
N GLN A 61 7.56 6.47 17.39
CA GLN A 61 8.88 5.88 17.24
C GLN A 61 8.79 4.53 16.53
N ILE A 62 9.07 4.56 15.23
CA ILE A 62 9.18 3.37 14.40
C ILE A 62 10.66 3.11 14.04
N SER A 63 10.96 1.90 13.56
CA SER A 63 12.34 1.46 13.35
C SER A 63 13.03 2.15 12.18
N ALA A 64 12.28 2.59 11.17
CA ALA A 64 12.79 3.23 9.98
C ALA A 64 11.74 4.11 9.29
N GLY A 65 12.20 5.19 8.67
CA GLY A 65 11.40 5.99 7.75
C GLY A 65 10.15 6.64 8.36
N TRP A 66 9.14 6.82 7.51
CA TRP A 66 7.80 7.30 7.90
C TRP A 66 6.82 6.13 8.10
N MET A 67 7.02 5.07 7.32
CA MET A 67 6.28 3.83 7.30
C MET A 67 7.27 2.73 6.87
N HIS A 68 7.03 1.49 7.30
CA HIS A 68 7.77 0.34 6.80
C HIS A 68 6.97 -0.96 6.91
N SER A 69 7.14 -1.82 5.93
CA SER A 69 6.62 -3.19 5.91
C SER A 69 7.21 -4.09 7.00
N GLY A 70 6.61 -5.27 7.16
CA GLY A 70 6.92 -6.22 8.23
C GLY A 70 5.68 -6.78 8.90
N TYR A 71 5.88 -7.51 9.99
CA TYR A 71 4.78 -8.00 10.82
C TYR A 71 5.06 -7.70 12.29
N PRO A 72 4.51 -6.59 12.83
CA PRO A 72 3.53 -5.69 12.19
C PRO A 72 4.15 -4.77 11.13
N PHE A 73 3.34 -4.37 10.14
CA PHE A 73 3.58 -3.15 9.37
C PHE A 73 3.51 -1.96 10.34
N MET A 74 4.41 -1.00 10.20
CA MET A 74 4.46 0.16 11.10
C MET A 74 4.37 1.47 10.33
N ALA A 75 3.67 2.44 10.92
CA ALA A 75 3.54 3.77 10.35
C ALA A 75 3.52 4.84 11.44
N HIS A 76 3.92 6.06 11.06
CA HIS A 76 3.89 7.17 12.00
C HIS A 76 2.45 7.53 12.40
N THR A 77 2.22 7.87 13.68
CA THR A 77 0.87 8.24 14.19
C THR A 77 0.15 9.36 13.43
N VAL A 78 0.89 10.20 12.70
CA VAL A 78 0.32 11.27 11.85
C VAL A 78 -0.54 10.71 10.72
N SER A 79 -0.25 9.49 10.23
CA SER A 79 -1.04 8.86 9.17
C SER A 79 -2.40 8.33 9.67
N VAL A 80 -2.59 8.17 10.98
CA VAL A 80 -3.78 7.50 11.54
C VAL A 80 -5.07 8.19 11.12
N ALA A 81 -5.10 9.53 11.13
CA ALA A 81 -6.32 10.29 10.83
C ALA A 81 -6.88 10.00 9.43
N ASN A 82 -6.00 9.69 8.47
CA ASN A 82 -6.38 9.30 7.11
C ASN A 82 -6.79 7.83 7.06
N VAL A 83 -5.98 6.94 7.67
CA VAL A 83 -6.19 5.48 7.66
C VAL A 83 -7.51 5.06 8.31
N VAL A 84 -7.94 5.75 9.36
CA VAL A 84 -9.22 5.47 10.05
C VAL A 84 -10.40 6.26 9.47
N ASN A 85 -10.18 7.04 8.42
CA ASN A 85 -11.22 7.80 7.76
C ASN A 85 -11.66 7.07 6.50
N LEU A 86 -12.77 6.31 6.61
CA LEU A 86 -13.35 5.56 5.50
C LEU A 86 -13.57 6.42 4.26
N SER A 87 -14.08 7.65 4.40
CA SER A 87 -14.32 8.52 3.25
C SER A 87 -13.03 8.91 2.54
N HIS A 88 -11.94 9.11 3.28
CA HIS A 88 -10.64 9.39 2.68
C HIS A 88 -10.10 8.14 1.97
N MET A 89 -10.05 7.01 2.67
CA MET A 89 -9.53 5.76 2.10
C MET A 89 -10.30 5.29 0.88
N SER A 90 -11.63 5.42 0.86
CA SER A 90 -12.46 4.94 -0.25
C SER A 90 -12.53 5.88 -1.45
N THR A 91 -12.13 7.15 -1.32
CA THR A 91 -12.24 8.14 -2.42
C THR A 91 -10.90 8.72 -2.88
N GLN A 92 -9.90 8.70 -2.01
CA GLN A 92 -8.55 9.20 -2.29
C GLN A 92 -7.52 8.09 -2.18
N GLY A 93 -7.74 7.13 -1.28
CA GLY A 93 -6.79 6.05 -1.01
C GLY A 93 -5.52 6.56 -0.35
N ASP A 94 -4.57 5.64 -0.13
CA ASP A 94 -3.23 5.97 0.34
C ASP A 94 -2.23 5.02 -0.31
N TRP A 95 -1.58 5.50 -1.38
CA TRP A 95 -0.59 4.71 -2.12
C TRP A 95 0.53 4.19 -1.21
N GLY A 96 0.95 4.99 -0.22
CA GLY A 96 2.00 4.61 0.73
C GLY A 96 1.58 3.45 1.61
N MET A 97 0.37 3.48 2.16
CA MET A 97 -0.17 2.35 2.92
C MET A 97 -0.20 1.05 2.09
N PHE A 98 -0.71 1.11 0.86
CA PHE A 98 -0.80 -0.06 -0.02
C PHE A 98 0.58 -0.52 -0.51
N HIS A 99 1.54 0.39 -0.62
CA HIS A 99 2.92 0.05 -0.96
C HIS A 99 3.58 -0.80 0.12
N GLU A 100 3.41 -0.40 1.38
CA GLU A 100 3.99 -1.13 2.52
C GLU A 100 3.29 -2.46 2.78
N LEU A 101 1.96 -2.53 2.58
CA LEU A 101 1.25 -3.81 2.61
C LEU A 101 1.62 -4.67 1.39
N GLY A 102 1.79 -4.05 0.23
CA GLY A 102 2.27 -4.70 -0.98
C GLY A 102 3.62 -5.40 -0.77
N HIS A 103 4.54 -4.83 0.00
CA HIS A 103 5.79 -5.51 0.38
C HIS A 103 5.55 -6.84 1.12
N ASN A 104 4.54 -6.93 1.99
CA ASN A 104 4.19 -8.16 2.68
C ASN A 104 3.62 -9.23 1.72
N HIS A 105 3.03 -8.78 0.60
CA HIS A 105 2.43 -9.63 -0.43
C HIS A 105 3.35 -9.96 -1.62
N GLN A 106 4.57 -9.41 -1.66
CA GLN A 106 5.50 -9.64 -2.76
C GLN A 106 5.91 -11.11 -2.90
N TRP A 107 5.92 -11.59 -4.14
CA TRP A 107 6.58 -12.84 -4.46
C TRP A 107 8.08 -12.61 -4.65
N MET A 108 8.83 -12.69 -3.55
CA MET A 108 10.27 -12.41 -3.57
C MET A 108 11.06 -13.34 -4.49
N ALA A 109 10.66 -14.61 -4.66
CA ALA A 109 11.34 -15.52 -5.59
C ALA A 109 11.16 -15.14 -7.08
N ALA A 110 10.12 -14.37 -7.41
CA ALA A 110 9.88 -13.83 -8.75
C ALA A 110 10.34 -12.36 -8.89
N THR A 111 10.80 -11.73 -7.81
CA THR A 111 11.26 -10.34 -7.82
C THR A 111 12.72 -10.28 -8.23
N LEU A 112 12.99 -9.67 -9.40
CA LEU A 112 14.35 -9.51 -9.91
C LEU A 112 15.20 -8.60 -9.01
N PRO A 113 16.54 -8.74 -9.00
CA PRO A 113 17.41 -7.84 -8.24
C PRO A 113 17.11 -6.36 -8.51
N GLY A 114 17.03 -5.56 -7.44
CA GLY A 114 16.73 -4.12 -7.54
C GLY A 114 15.25 -3.76 -7.74
N ASN A 115 14.34 -4.74 -7.76
CA ASN A 115 12.90 -4.53 -8.00
C ASN A 115 12.03 -4.73 -6.76
N THR A 116 12.62 -4.77 -5.56
CA THR A 116 11.87 -4.82 -4.29
C THR A 116 10.95 -3.61 -4.14
N GLU A 117 11.38 -2.43 -4.57
CA GLU A 117 10.54 -1.22 -4.61
C GLU A 117 9.65 -1.12 -5.87
N THR A 118 9.65 -2.15 -6.71
CA THR A 118 8.84 -2.20 -7.94
C THR A 118 7.62 -3.07 -7.75
N THR A 119 7.82 -4.35 -7.41
CA THR A 119 6.72 -5.31 -7.42
C THR A 119 5.72 -5.08 -6.29
N CYS A 120 6.10 -4.41 -5.19
CA CYS A 120 5.17 -3.94 -4.16
C CYS A 120 4.17 -2.91 -4.71
N ASN A 121 4.57 -2.07 -5.66
CA ASN A 121 3.72 -1.04 -6.25
C ASN A 121 2.66 -1.60 -7.22
N LEU A 122 2.72 -2.88 -7.60
CA LEU A 122 1.64 -3.54 -8.33
C LEU A 122 0.37 -3.61 -7.48
N PHE A 123 0.52 -3.89 -6.18
CA PHE A 123 -0.56 -3.90 -5.21
C PHE A 123 -1.15 -2.50 -5.03
N SER A 124 -0.29 -1.48 -4.82
CA SER A 124 -0.72 -0.08 -4.72
C SER A 124 -1.50 0.37 -5.95
N ALA A 125 -0.97 0.10 -7.15
CA ALA A 125 -1.64 0.44 -8.39
C ALA A 125 -3.02 -0.23 -8.49
N TYR A 126 -3.08 -1.54 -8.20
CA TYR A 126 -4.31 -2.33 -8.27
C TYR A 126 -5.40 -1.83 -7.31
N ILE A 127 -5.05 -1.58 -6.04
CA ILE A 127 -6.03 -1.09 -5.06
C ILE A 127 -6.50 0.33 -5.42
N MET A 128 -5.58 1.21 -5.85
CA MET A 128 -5.94 2.58 -6.22
C MET A 128 -6.88 2.63 -7.43
N THR A 129 -6.69 1.77 -8.44
CA THR A 129 -7.57 1.77 -9.61
C THR A 129 -8.86 0.99 -9.38
N GLU A 130 -8.78 -0.21 -8.83
CA GLU A 130 -9.92 -1.12 -8.80
C GLU A 130 -10.82 -0.96 -7.58
N LEU A 131 -10.25 -0.60 -6.42
CA LEU A 131 -11.03 -0.44 -5.19
C LEU A 131 -11.36 1.02 -4.90
N VAL A 132 -10.35 1.90 -4.98
CA VAL A 132 -10.55 3.35 -4.74
C VAL A 132 -11.22 4.00 -5.96
N GLY A 133 -10.97 3.49 -7.16
CA GLY A 133 -11.62 3.97 -8.39
C GLY A 133 -11.00 5.25 -8.94
N VAL A 134 -9.72 5.52 -8.68
CA VAL A 134 -9.01 6.69 -9.19
C VAL A 134 -8.06 6.31 -10.32
N ASP A 135 -7.84 7.24 -11.24
CA ASP A 135 -6.81 7.09 -12.27
C ASP A 135 -5.43 6.94 -11.62
N LEU A 136 -4.56 6.10 -12.18
CA LEU A 136 -3.22 5.82 -11.64
C LEU A 136 -2.42 7.10 -11.32
N GLY A 137 -2.46 8.10 -12.21
CA GLY A 137 -1.77 9.37 -12.02
C GLY A 137 -2.35 10.26 -10.93
N ALA A 138 -3.64 10.12 -10.63
CA ALA A 138 -4.28 10.76 -9.48
C ALA A 138 -3.88 10.04 -8.19
N GLY A 139 -3.70 8.72 -8.25
CA GLY A 139 -3.25 7.94 -7.10
C GLY A 139 -1.79 8.17 -6.71
N HIS A 140 -0.89 8.31 -7.69
CA HIS A 140 0.50 8.72 -7.42
C HIS A 140 1.07 9.50 -8.61
N GLY A 141 1.65 10.68 -8.35
CA GLY A 141 2.07 11.60 -9.40
C GLY A 141 3.10 11.02 -10.39
N SER A 142 3.96 10.11 -9.93
CA SER A 142 4.88 9.39 -10.81
C SER A 142 4.16 8.51 -11.84
N MET A 143 2.92 8.12 -11.60
CA MET A 143 2.12 7.31 -12.52
C MET A 143 1.21 8.14 -13.44
N SER A 144 1.37 9.46 -13.46
CA SER A 144 0.73 10.31 -14.47
C SER A 144 1.19 9.95 -15.88
N ASN A 145 0.30 10.09 -16.87
CA ASN A 145 0.62 9.75 -18.27
C ASN A 145 1.88 10.45 -18.76
N SER A 146 2.02 11.76 -18.48
CA SER A 146 3.21 12.53 -18.86
C SER A 146 4.50 12.01 -18.22
N SER A 147 4.45 11.62 -16.93
CA SER A 147 5.62 11.06 -16.25
C SER A 147 6.01 9.71 -16.81
N ARG A 148 5.02 8.85 -17.10
CA ARG A 148 5.22 7.51 -17.67
C ARG A 148 5.77 7.59 -19.09
N GLU A 149 5.17 8.39 -19.95
CA GLU A 149 5.63 8.62 -21.33
C GLU A 149 7.08 9.13 -21.35
N THR A 150 7.35 10.19 -20.59
CA THR A 150 8.70 10.79 -20.52
C THR A 150 9.74 9.79 -20.01
N ARG A 151 9.42 9.02 -18.96
CA ARG A 151 10.34 8.04 -18.37
C ARG A 151 10.58 6.86 -19.29
N THR A 152 9.53 6.32 -19.91
CA THR A 152 9.62 5.25 -20.89
C THR A 152 10.50 5.68 -22.07
N GLU A 153 10.24 6.84 -22.68
CA GLU A 153 11.07 7.36 -23.78
C GLU A 153 12.51 7.56 -23.37
N THR A 154 12.75 8.18 -22.20
CA THR A 154 14.10 8.43 -21.69
C THR A 154 14.87 7.13 -21.49
N TYR A 155 14.24 6.11 -20.89
CA TYR A 155 14.88 4.82 -20.63
C TYR A 155 15.25 4.09 -21.93
N PHE A 156 14.32 4.01 -22.89
CA PHE A 156 14.57 3.33 -24.15
C PHE A 156 15.60 4.08 -25.03
N ASN A 157 15.53 5.41 -25.08
CA ASN A 157 16.49 6.24 -25.83
C ASN A 157 17.90 6.24 -25.21
N ALA A 158 18.02 6.03 -23.89
CA ALA A 158 19.30 5.89 -23.20
C ALA A 158 19.94 4.49 -23.34
N GLY A 159 19.35 3.61 -24.17
CA GLY A 159 19.87 2.26 -24.43
C GLY A 159 19.42 1.20 -23.43
N SER A 160 18.36 1.46 -22.65
CA SER A 160 17.67 0.46 -21.80
C SER A 160 18.59 -0.29 -20.83
N GLN A 161 19.45 0.45 -20.12
CA GLN A 161 20.39 -0.14 -19.17
C GLN A 161 19.63 -0.81 -18.02
N ILE A 162 19.79 -2.13 -17.84
CA ILE A 162 19.08 -2.89 -16.80
C ILE A 162 19.28 -2.32 -15.39
N SER A 163 20.43 -1.69 -15.11
CA SER A 163 20.70 -1.00 -13.84
C SER A 163 19.77 0.19 -13.54
N GLN A 164 19.10 0.74 -14.55
CA GLN A 164 18.11 1.82 -14.43
C GLN A 164 16.66 1.30 -14.45
N TRP A 165 16.47 0.00 -14.68
CA TRP A 165 15.17 -0.66 -14.68
C TRP A 165 14.76 -0.99 -13.23
N SER A 166 14.23 0.01 -12.54
CA SER A 166 13.83 -0.06 -11.13
C SER A 166 12.63 0.86 -10.84
N VAL A 167 12.02 0.66 -9.67
CA VAL A 167 10.84 1.35 -9.14
C VAL A 167 9.79 1.56 -10.23
N TRP A 168 9.64 2.79 -10.72
CA TRP A 168 8.62 3.20 -11.66
C TRP A 168 8.87 2.75 -13.10
N THR A 169 10.13 2.83 -13.57
CA THR A 169 10.49 2.38 -14.93
C THR A 169 10.15 0.91 -15.09
N ALA A 170 10.48 0.11 -14.07
CA ALA A 170 10.17 -1.30 -14.09
C ALA A 170 8.68 -1.56 -13.87
N LEU A 171 8.02 -0.86 -12.94
CA LEU A 171 6.58 -1.01 -12.69
C LEU A 171 5.77 -0.81 -13.97
N GLU A 172 6.07 0.26 -14.72
CA GLU A 172 5.42 0.54 -16.00
C GLU A 172 5.47 -0.66 -16.95
N THR A 173 6.63 -1.31 -17.07
CA THR A 173 6.78 -2.49 -17.95
C THR A 173 6.05 -3.75 -17.46
N HIS A 174 5.74 -3.86 -16.16
CA HIS A 174 4.93 -4.96 -15.63
C HIS A 174 3.42 -4.74 -15.87
N MET A 175 3.02 -3.50 -16.13
CA MET A 175 1.61 -3.09 -16.31
C MET A 175 1.21 -2.94 -17.79
N MET A 176 2.14 -3.14 -18.73
CA MET A 176 1.89 -3.09 -20.17
C MET A 176 1.19 -4.35 -20.69
#